data_AF-A0A699YNT2-F1
#
_entry.id   AF-A0A699YNT2-F1
#
_cell.length_a   1.000
_cell.length_b   1.000
_cell.length_c   1.000
_cell.angle_alpha   90.00
_cell.angle_beta   90.00
_cell.angle_gamma   90.00
#
_symmetry.space_group_name_H-M   'P 1'
#
loop_
_entity.id
_entity.type
_entity.pdbx_description
1 polymer ?
#
loop_
_entity_poly.entity_id
_entity_poly.type
_entity_poly.pdbx_seq_one_letter_code
_entity_poly.pdbx_strand_id
1 'polypeptide(L)' 'FKEVFVTKEFICIAMEFATGGNLFNYVQQAGRLKEQTARWFLQQLVIGLDYCHRKGVVNRDIKLENTLLQMVP' A
#
# COMPACT_ATOMS: atom_id res chain seq x y z
N PHE A 1 7.99 2.29 -9.56
CA PHE A 1 9.43 2.34 -9.23
C PHE A 1 9.99 3.63 -9.78
N LYS A 2 10.84 4.33 -9.02
CA LYS A 2 11.58 5.48 -9.55
C LYS A 2 12.87 4.97 -10.21
N GLU A 3 13.70 4.26 -9.46
CA GLU A 3 14.98 3.73 -9.95
C GLU A 3 15.34 2.41 -9.25
N VAL A 4 16.22 1.61 -9.87
CA VAL A 4 16.78 0.37 -9.31
C VAL A 4 18.30 0.41 -9.47
N PHE A 5 19.01 0.10 -8.39
CA PHE A 5 20.46 0.05 -8.36
C PHE A 5 20.91 -1.31 -7.86
N VAL A 6 22.03 -1.79 -8.38
CA VAL A 6 22.66 -3.03 -7.94
C VAL A 6 24.05 -2.68 -7.45
N THR A 7 24.35 -3.01 -6.20
CA THR A 7 25.71 -2.98 -5.66
C THR A 7 26.28 -4.40 -5.70
N LYS A 8 27.53 -4.56 -5.23
CA LYS A 8 28.14 -5.90 -5.13
C LYS A 8 27.32 -6.85 -4.23
N GLU A 9 26.57 -6.32 -3.28
CA GLU A 9 25.93 -7.10 -2.21
C GLU A 9 24.40 -6.94 -2.15
N PHE A 10 23.84 -5.86 -2.73
CA PHE A 10 22.43 -5.50 -2.54
C PHE A 10 21.75 -5.08 -3.85
N ILE A 11 20.44 -5.37 -3.92
CA ILE A 11 19.52 -4.74 -4.86
C ILE A 11 18.79 -3.64 -4.10
N CYS A 12 18.96 -2.41 -4.55
CA CYS A 12 18.33 -1.23 -3.96
C CYS A 12 17.17 -0.79 -4.87
N ILE A 13 15.95 -0.73 -4.32
CA ILE A 13 14.75 -0.33 -5.05
C ILE A 13 14.28 1.02 -4.51
N ALA A 14 14.44 2.08 -5.30
CA ALA A 14 13.95 3.40 -4.97
C ALA A 14 12.47 3.57 -5.40
N MET A 15 11.62 3.94 -4.45
CA MET A 15 10.18 4.08 -4.65
C MET A 15 9.63 5.31 -3.94
N GLU A 16 8.35 5.62 -4.18
CA GLU A 16 7.67 6.71 -3.49
C GLU A 16 7.61 6.46 -1.97
N PHE A 17 7.80 7.53 -1.19
CA PHE A 17 7.74 7.47 0.26
C PHE A 17 6.34 7.86 0.74
N ALA A 18 5.64 6.92 1.35
CA ALA A 18 4.33 7.12 1.96
C ALA A 18 4.49 7.60 3.42
N THR A 19 4.12 8.85 3.71
CA THR A 19 4.42 9.51 5.00
C THR A 19 3.46 9.14 6.15
N GLY A 20 2.34 8.49 5.86
CA GLY A 20 1.25 8.22 6.81
C GLY A 20 1.30 6.86 7.49
N GLY A 21 2.38 6.10 7.36
CA GLY A 21 2.49 4.75 7.91
C GLY A 21 1.64 3.73 7.15
N ASN A 22 1.06 2.75 7.85
CA ASN A 22 0.26 1.69 7.25
C ASN A 22 -1.17 1.65 7.80
N LEU A 23 -2.07 1.01 7.05
CA LEU A 23 -3.48 0.90 7.38
C LEU A 23 -3.70 0.05 8.65
N PHE A 24 -2.81 -0.88 8.97
CA PHE A 24 -2.89 -1.65 10.22
C PHE A 24 -2.85 -0.75 11.45
N ASN A 25 -1.83 0.11 11.53
CA ASN A 25 -1.67 1.06 12.64
C ASN A 25 -2.85 2.03 12.71
N TYR A 26 -3.35 2.48 11.55
CA TYR A 26 -4.53 3.34 11.48
C TYR A 26 -5.79 2.65 12.07
N VAL A 27 -6.04 1.40 11.69
CA VAL A 27 -7.18 0.62 12.23
C VAL A 27 -6.99 0.34 13.72
N GLN A 28 -5.77 0.01 14.15
CA GLN A 28 -5.47 -0.26 15.56
C GLN A 28 -5.73 0.97 16.44
N GLN A 29 -5.31 2.16 16.00
CA GLN A 29 -5.57 3.41 16.71
C GLN A 29 -7.06 3.77 16.75
N ALA A 30 -7.79 3.49 15.67
CA ALA A 30 -9.23 3.71 15.61
C ALA A 30 -10.06 2.65 16.37
N GLY A 31 -9.46 1.50 16.69
CA GLY A 31 -10.14 0.30 17.21
C GLY A 31 -10.99 -0.42 16.16
N ARG A 32 -11.90 0.31 15.51
CA ARG A 32 -12.67 -0.18 14.35
C ARG A 32 -13.02 0.98 13.42
N LEU A 33 -13.09 0.69 12.12
CA LEU A 33 -13.55 1.67 11.13
C LEU A 33 -15.06 1.63 10.97
N LYS A 34 -15.67 2.80 10.77
CA LYS A 34 -17.04 2.89 10.25
C LYS A 34 -17.06 2.36 8.82
N GLU A 35 -18.18 1.76 8.42
CA GLU A 35 -18.32 1.19 7.07
C GLU A 35 -17.98 2.18 5.95
N GLN A 36 -18.36 3.45 6.11
CA GLN A 36 -18.05 4.48 5.10
C GLN A 36 -16.54 4.65 4.89
N THR A 37 -15.76 4.69 5.98
CA THR A 37 -14.31 4.81 5.93
C THR A 37 -13.66 3.52 5.42
N ALA A 38 -14.13 2.36 5.88
CA ALA A 38 -13.65 1.07 5.40
C ALA A 38 -13.89 0.90 3.89
N ARG A 39 -15.08 1.27 3.41
CA ARG A 39 -15.44 1.28 1.99
C ARG A 39 -14.50 2.15 1.17
N TRP A 40 -14.16 3.34 1.67
CA TRP A 40 -13.24 4.26 0.99
C TRP A 40 -11.83 3.67 0.81
N PHE A 41 -11.27 3.03 1.84
CA PHE A 41 -9.99 2.32 1.70
C PHE A 41 -10.09 1.11 0.78
N LEU A 42 -11.15 0.31 0.93
CA LEU A 42 -11.35 -0.90 0.13
C LEU A 42 -11.47 -0.58 -1.37
N GLN A 43 -12.17 0.50 -1.73
CA GLN A 43 -12.28 0.94 -3.13
C GLN A 43 -10.91 1.25 -3.73
N GLN A 44 -10.05 1.98 -3.01
CA GLN A 44 -8.70 2.27 -3.47
C GLN A 44 -7.85 1.00 -3.63
N LEU A 45 -7.93 0.08 -2.66
CA LEU A 45 -7.24 -1.21 -2.74
C LEU A 45 -7.70 -2.02 -3.96
N VAL A 46 -9.01 -2.10 -4.20
CA VAL A 46 -9.58 -2.82 -5.35
C VAL A 46 -9.14 -2.18 -6.68
N ILE A 47 -9.11 -0.86 -6.78
CA ILE A 47 -8.62 -0.16 -7.97
C ILE A 47 -7.14 -0.50 -8.23
N GLY A 48 -6.30 -0.45 -7.21
CA GLY A 48 -4.88 -0.81 -7.32
C GLY A 48 -4.67 -2.28 -7.71
N LEU A 49 -5.47 -3.19 -7.15
CA LEU A 49 -5.41 -4.62 -7.49
C LEU A 49 -5.92 -4.90 -8.90
N ASP A 50 -7.02 -4.27 -9.34
CA ASP A 50 -7.52 -4.40 -10.72
C ASP A 50 -6.43 -3.96 -11.73
N TYR A 51 -5.76 -2.84 -11.46
CA TYR A 51 -4.63 -2.40 -12.27
C TYR A 51 -3.51 -3.46 -12.35
N CYS A 52 -3.08 -4.00 -11.20
CA CYS A 52 -2.05 -5.04 -11.14
C CYS A 52 -2.48 -6.32 -11.88
N HIS A 53 -3.72 -6.78 -11.67
CA HIS A 53 -4.25 -7.98 -12.29
C HIS A 53 -4.35 -7.86 -13.81
N ARG A 54 -4.74 -6.69 -14.34
CA ARG A 54 -4.73 -6.41 -15.80
C ARG A 54 -3.32 -6.46 -16.41
N LYS A 55 -2.28 -6.28 -15.59
CA LYS A 55 -0.87 -6.41 -15.99
C LYS A 55 -0.31 -7.82 -15.75
N GLY A 56 -1.15 -8.78 -15.35
CA GLY A 56 -0.75 -10.15 -15.08
C GLY A 56 0.00 -10.33 -13.75
N VAL A 57 -0.07 -9.35 -12.84
CA VAL A 57 0.62 -9.39 -11.54
C VAL A 57 -0.39 -9.62 -10.42
N VAL A 58 -0.18 -10.68 -9.65
CA VAL A 58 -0.96 -10.98 -8.44
C VAL A 58 -0.11 -10.64 -7.21
N ASN A 59 -0.64 -9.80 -6.31
CA ASN A 59 0.11 -9.34 -5.13
C ASN A 59 0.47 -10.47 -4.15
N ARG A 60 -0.46 -11.44 -3.95
CA ARG A 60 -0.33 -12.63 -3.08
C ARG A 60 -0.10 -12.39 -1.58
N ASP A 61 0.09 -11.16 -1.12
CA ASP A 61 0.29 -10.81 0.30
C ASP A 61 -0.50 -9.54 0.67
N ILE A 62 -1.80 -9.57 0.36
CA ILE A 62 -2.73 -8.47 0.63
C ILE A 62 -3.07 -8.49 2.12
N LYS A 63 -2.53 -7.53 2.86
CA LYS A 63 -2.77 -7.31 4.29
C LYS A 63 -2.61 -5.84 4.65
N LEU A 64 -3.09 -5.45 5.84
CA LEU A 64 -3.15 -4.05 6.25
C LEU A 64 -1.76 -3.44 6.47
N GLU A 65 -0.78 -4.26 6.85
CA GLU A 65 0.62 -3.90 7.06
C GLU A 65 1.31 -3.48 5.76
N ASN A 66 0.89 -4.06 4.63
CA ASN A 66 1.40 -3.76 3.28
C ASN A 66 0.59 -2.67 2.57
N THR A 67 -0.42 -2.09 3.22
CA THR A 67 -1.24 -1.00 2.66
C THR A 67 -0.76 0.32 3.27
N LEU A 68 0.11 1.02 2.54
CA LEU A 68 0.72 2.27 3.01
C LEU A 68 -0.20 3.48 2.79
N LEU A 69 -0.11 4.46 3.70
CA LEU A 69 -0.93 5.67 3.69
C LEU A 69 -0.06 6.89 3.37
N GLN A 70 -0.62 7.82 2.61
CA GLN A 70 -0.01 9.13 2.37
C GLN A 70 -0.77 10.19 3.16
N MET A 71 -0.04 11.02 3.92
CA MET A 71 -0.63 12.23 4.48
C MET A 71 -0.84 13.24 3.35
N VAL A 72 -2.07 13.64 3.12
CA VAL A 72 -2.41 14.72 2.18
C VAL A 72 -2.64 15.98 3.02
N PRO A 73 -2.01 17.12 2.68
CA PRO A 73 -2.28 18.40 3.33
C PRO A 73 -3.75 18.84 3.21
#